data_AF-A0A117ME03-F1
#
_entry.id   AF-A0A117ME03-F1
#
_cell.length_a   1.000
_cell.length_b   1.000
_cell.length_c   1.000
_cell.angle_alpha   90.00
_cell.angle_beta   90.00
_cell.angle_gamma   90.00
#
_symmetry.space_group_name_H-M   'P 1'
#
loop_
_entity.id
_entity.type
_entity.pdbx_description
1 polymer ?
#
loop_
_entity_poly.entity_id
_entity_poly.type
_entity_poly.pdbx_seq_one_letter_code
_entity_poly.pdbx_strand_id
1 'polypeptide(L)'
;MIIKLLSTSNYCIYNKSIGKRLSPIAAIILSVLCDKMEYFRKTDGLTKKNQLVMIEMDFDGVMKEVPCFYFTRPKMEEETGISEYQQNTAEKLLIQKGIIKKRDCGMPKRNYYYIDEQALETFLREETEV
;
A
#
# COMPACT_ATOMS: atom_id res chain seq x y z
N MET A 1 -13.53 -27.26 8.46
CA MET A 1 -13.95 -26.28 9.48
C MET A 1 -13.80 -24.89 8.87
N ILE A 2 -14.90 -24.16 8.65
CA ILE A 2 -14.92 -22.83 7.99
C ILE A 2 -13.92 -21.86 8.63
N ILE A 3 -13.70 -21.98 9.94
CA ILE A 3 -12.76 -21.15 10.71
C ILE A 3 -11.30 -21.37 10.28
N LYS A 4 -10.89 -22.59 9.88
CA LYS A 4 -9.57 -22.84 9.28
C LYS A 4 -9.47 -22.32 7.84
N LEU A 5 -10.60 -22.19 7.14
CA LEU A 5 -10.67 -21.58 5.81
C LEU A 5 -10.43 -20.06 5.88
N LEU A 6 -10.96 -19.43 6.94
CA LEU A 6 -10.86 -18.02 7.29
C LEU A 6 -9.62 -17.69 8.14
N SER A 7 -8.64 -18.60 8.26
CA SER A 7 -7.51 -18.49 9.18
C SER A 7 -6.19 -18.74 8.46
N THR A 8 -5.93 -17.99 7.40
CA THR A 8 -4.61 -17.78 6.75
C THR A 8 -4.81 -16.75 5.62
N SER A 9 -3.80 -16.52 4.77
CA SER A 9 -3.68 -15.65 3.59
C SER A 9 -4.84 -15.63 2.56
N ASN A 10 -6.02 -16.14 2.92
CA ASN A 10 -7.23 -16.28 2.12
C ASN A 10 -8.22 -15.11 2.30
N TYR A 11 -7.96 -14.18 3.23
CA TYR A 11 -8.84 -13.03 3.46
C TYR A 11 -8.02 -11.74 3.54
N CYS A 12 -8.56 -10.68 2.94
CA CYS A 12 -8.06 -9.32 3.05
C CYS A 12 -9.01 -8.54 3.96
N ILE A 13 -8.51 -8.05 5.10
CA ILE A 13 -9.25 -7.12 5.95
C ILE A 13 -8.99 -5.71 5.43
N TYR A 14 -10.03 -4.89 5.30
CA TYR A 14 -9.86 -3.49 4.95
C TYR A 14 -10.51 -2.54 5.95
N ASN A 15 -9.97 -1.33 6.04
CA ASN A 15 -10.52 -0.27 6.85
C ASN A 15 -11.81 0.29 6.22
N LYS A 16 -12.94 0.12 6.90
CA LYS A 16 -14.28 0.53 6.42
C LYS A 16 -14.39 2.03 6.17
N SER A 17 -13.69 2.85 6.95
CA SER A 17 -13.65 4.31 6.81
C SER A 17 -13.07 4.73 5.48
N ILE A 18 -11.93 4.12 5.12
CA ILE A 18 -11.30 4.29 3.82
C ILE A 18 -12.23 3.79 2.71
N GLY A 19 -12.90 2.67 2.95
CA GLY A 19 -13.89 2.11 2.04
C GLY A 19 -15.04 3.06 1.73
N LYS A 20 -15.56 3.76 2.75
CA LYS A 20 -16.65 4.73 2.63
C LYS A 20 -16.21 6.06 2.00
N ARG A 21 -15.02 6.55 2.35
CA ARG A 21 -14.53 7.88 1.93
C ARG A 21 -13.84 7.88 0.57
N LEU A 22 -13.26 6.76 0.15
CA LEU A 22 -12.61 6.61 -1.16
C LEU A 22 -13.35 5.58 -2.01
N SER A 23 -13.15 4.29 -1.71
CA SER A 23 -13.91 3.18 -2.28
C SER A 23 -13.51 1.87 -1.58
N PRO A 24 -14.36 0.84 -1.58
CA PRO A 24 -14.00 -0.48 -1.06
C PRO A 24 -12.76 -1.07 -1.74
N ILE A 25 -12.63 -0.88 -3.06
CA ILE A 25 -11.48 -1.35 -3.83
C ILE A 25 -10.20 -0.64 -3.37
N ALA A 26 -10.23 0.69 -3.20
CA ALA A 26 -9.08 1.43 -2.69
C ALA A 26 -8.66 0.97 -1.29
N ALA A 27 -9.62 0.68 -0.41
CA ALA A 27 -9.33 0.16 0.92
C ALA A 27 -8.70 -1.24 0.88
N ILE A 28 -9.18 -2.13 0.02
CA ILE A 28 -8.60 -3.47 -0.18
C ILE A 28 -7.17 -3.36 -0.72
N ILE A 29 -6.95 -2.55 -1.76
CA ILE A 29 -5.62 -2.34 -2.34
C ILE A 29 -4.66 -1.78 -1.28
N LEU A 30 -5.07 -0.77 -0.52
CA LEU A 30 -4.24 -0.21 0.54
C LEU A 30 -3.89 -1.27 1.60
N SER A 31 -4.83 -2.13 1.96
CA SER A 31 -4.60 -3.17 2.96
C SER A 31 -3.56 -4.19 2.50
N VAL A 32 -3.65 -4.64 1.25
CA VAL A 32 -2.62 -5.51 0.65
C VAL A 32 -1.26 -4.82 0.60
N LEU A 33 -1.20 -3.53 0.26
CA LEU A 33 0.04 -2.76 0.27
C LEU A 33 0.63 -2.66 1.69
N CYS A 34 -0.20 -2.43 2.72
CA CYS A 34 0.23 -2.44 4.12
C CYS A 34 0.81 -3.80 4.53
N ASP A 35 0.14 -4.91 4.17
CA ASP A 35 0.62 -6.27 4.44
C ASP A 35 2.00 -6.50 3.79
N LYS A 36 2.18 -6.05 2.54
CA LYS A 36 3.48 -6.14 1.85
C LYS A 36 4.55 -5.28 2.50
N MET A 37 4.22 -4.09 2.94
CA MET A 37 5.13 -3.21 3.65
C MET A 37 5.59 -3.82 4.98
N GLU A 38 4.66 -4.43 5.72
CA GLU A 38 4.98 -5.12 6.97
C GLU A 38 5.84 -6.38 6.72
N TYR A 39 5.50 -7.18 5.72
CA TYR A 39 6.32 -8.31 5.28
C TYR A 39 7.74 -7.85 4.92
N PHE A 40 7.86 -6.78 4.15
CA PHE A 40 9.14 -6.20 3.76
C PHE A 40 9.93 -5.75 5.00
N ARG A 41 9.32 -4.99 5.92
CA ARG A 41 9.96 -4.57 7.19
C ARG A 41 10.45 -5.75 8.04
N LYS A 42 9.66 -6.83 8.13
CA LYS A 42 10.02 -8.04 8.92
C LYS A 42 11.13 -8.86 8.27
N THR A 43 11.07 -9.05 6.95
CA THR A 43 12.07 -9.84 6.21
C THR A 43 13.39 -9.08 6.05
N ASP A 44 13.34 -7.78 5.88
CA ASP A 44 14.54 -6.95 5.71
C ASP A 44 15.24 -6.64 7.05
N GLY A 45 14.51 -6.74 8.17
CA GLY A 45 15.11 -6.81 9.52
C GLY A 45 16.08 -7.98 9.72
N LEU A 46 15.98 -9.05 8.91
CA LEU A 46 16.91 -10.17 8.89
C LEU A 46 18.11 -9.96 7.94
N THR A 47 18.04 -8.98 7.03
CA THR A 47 19.07 -8.68 6.01
C THR A 47 19.13 -7.18 5.71
N LYS A 48 19.56 -6.36 6.67
CA LYS A 48 19.71 -4.87 6.60
C LYS A 48 20.49 -4.30 5.38
N LYS A 49 20.98 -5.11 4.45
CA LYS A 49 21.82 -4.69 3.32
C LYS A 49 21.05 -4.28 2.06
N ASN A 50 19.76 -4.62 1.93
CA ASN A 50 19.00 -4.42 0.68
C ASN A 50 17.67 -3.66 0.89
N GLN A 51 17.63 -2.72 1.84
CA GLN A 51 16.45 -1.87 2.03
C GLN A 51 16.23 -1.02 0.77
N LEU A 52 15.12 -1.28 0.09
CA LEU A 52 14.69 -0.49 -1.05
C LEU A 52 14.30 0.88 -0.52
N VAL A 53 14.94 1.90 -1.07
CA VAL A 53 14.68 3.30 -0.74
C VAL A 53 14.15 4.04 -1.96
N MET A 54 13.23 4.96 -1.71
CA MET A 54 12.81 5.97 -2.65
C MET A 54 13.27 7.34 -2.15
N ILE A 55 13.63 8.24 -3.06
CA ILE A 55 13.91 9.63 -2.72
C ILE A 55 12.60 10.41 -2.80
N GLU A 56 12.29 11.07 -1.70
CA GLU A 56 11.13 11.90 -1.49
C GLU A 56 11.55 13.29 -1.00
N MET A 57 10.81 14.33 -1.39
CA MET A 57 11.04 15.68 -0.88
C MET A 57 10.13 15.90 0.33
N ASP A 58 10.71 16.30 1.46
CA ASP A 58 9.96 16.70 2.64
C ASP A 58 9.43 18.14 2.53
N PHE A 59 8.71 18.58 3.56
CA PHE A 59 8.08 19.90 3.61
C PHE A 59 9.09 21.07 3.56
N ASP A 60 10.31 20.85 4.04
CA ASP A 60 11.39 21.85 4.05
C ASP A 60 12.17 21.88 2.71
N GLY A 61 11.75 21.07 1.73
CA GLY A 61 12.41 20.95 0.44
C GLY A 61 13.64 20.04 0.45
N VAL A 62 13.86 19.29 1.53
CA VAL A 62 14.99 18.38 1.69
C VAL A 62 14.65 17.02 1.10
N MET A 63 15.58 16.47 0.33
CA MET A 63 15.47 15.13 -0.23
C MET A 63 15.80 14.10 0.83
N LYS A 64 14.88 13.16 1.08
CA LYS A 64 14.98 12.11 2.09
C LYS A 64 14.78 10.74 1.47
N GLU A 65 15.54 9.77 1.95
CA GLU A 65 15.33 8.36 1.64
C GLU A 65 14.19 7.81 2.51
N VAL A 66 13.18 7.24 1.86
CA VAL A 66 12.04 6.58 2.51
C VAL A 66 11.98 5.10 2.12
N PRO A 67 11.63 4.21 3.05
CA PRO A 67 11.56 2.77 2.76
C PRO A 67 10.42 2.49 1.78
N CYS A 68 10.69 1.75 0.71
CA CYS A 68 9.70 1.34 -0.27
C CYS A 68 9.74 -0.18 -0.49
N PHE A 69 8.76 -0.70 -1.23
CA PHE A 69 8.72 -2.12 -1.61
C PHE A 69 8.17 -2.28 -3.01
N TYR A 70 8.57 -3.34 -3.72
CA TYR A 70 7.99 -3.63 -5.03
C TYR A 70 6.78 -4.55 -4.91
N PHE A 71 5.77 -4.30 -5.74
CA PHE A 71 4.64 -5.21 -5.91
C PHE A 71 4.13 -5.13 -7.35
N THR A 72 3.87 -6.26 -7.99
CA THR A 72 3.50 -6.29 -9.41
C THR A 72 1.98 -6.30 -9.58
N ARG A 73 1.47 -5.67 -10.63
CA ARG A 73 0.02 -5.69 -10.93
C ARG A 73 -0.54 -7.10 -11.08
N PRO A 74 0.13 -8.03 -11.80
CA PRO A 74 -0.37 -9.41 -11.91
C PRO A 74 -0.44 -10.11 -10.55
N LYS A 75 0.52 -9.84 -9.64
CA LYS A 75 0.49 -10.43 -8.30
C LYS A 75 -0.61 -9.83 -7.43
N MET A 76 -0.83 -8.52 -7.54
CA MET A 76 -1.95 -7.84 -6.88
C MET A 76 -3.29 -8.39 -7.36
N GLU A 77 -3.45 -8.63 -8.66
CA GLU A 77 -4.64 -9.23 -9.24
C GLU A 77 -4.83 -10.67 -8.76
N GLU A 78 -3.76 -11.48 -8.72
CA GLU A 78 -3.76 -12.83 -8.18
C GLU A 78 -4.23 -12.88 -6.71
N GLU A 79 -3.78 -11.91 -5.88
CA GLU A 79 -4.11 -11.87 -4.46
C GLU A 79 -5.50 -11.30 -4.15
N THR A 80 -6.08 -10.49 -5.04
CA THR A 80 -7.31 -9.74 -4.74
C THR A 80 -8.47 -9.98 -5.70
N GLY A 81 -8.21 -10.52 -6.89
CA GLY A 81 -9.16 -10.58 -8.00
C GLY A 81 -9.51 -9.20 -8.60
N ILE A 82 -8.81 -8.13 -8.20
CA ILE A 82 -9.06 -6.77 -8.69
C ILE A 82 -8.27 -6.57 -9.99
N SER A 83 -8.98 -6.30 -11.09
CA SER A 83 -8.37 -6.09 -12.41
C SER A 83 -7.42 -4.89 -12.42
N GLU A 84 -6.41 -4.90 -13.31
CA GLU A 84 -5.51 -3.77 -13.52
C GLU A 84 -6.21 -2.40 -13.67
N TYR A 85 -7.36 -2.34 -14.37
CA TYR A 85 -8.14 -1.10 -14.50
C TYR A 85 -8.64 -0.59 -13.15
N GLN A 86 -9.18 -1.50 -12.33
CA GLN A 86 -9.68 -1.17 -10.99
C GLN A 86 -8.51 -0.83 -10.04
N GLN A 87 -7.39 -1.56 -10.13
CA GLN A 87 -6.16 -1.24 -9.40
C GLN A 87 -5.71 0.19 -9.70
N ASN A 88 -5.63 0.57 -10.98
CA ASN A 88 -5.24 1.92 -11.37
C ASN A 88 -6.18 3.00 -10.83
N THR A 89 -7.48 2.74 -10.83
CA THR A 89 -8.49 3.67 -10.30
C THR A 89 -8.32 3.82 -8.79
N ALA A 90 -8.14 2.72 -8.07
CA ALA A 90 -7.89 2.71 -6.63
C ALA A 90 -6.58 3.41 -6.25
N GLU A 91 -5.48 3.09 -6.93
CA GLU A 91 -4.18 3.70 -6.72
C GLU A 91 -4.23 5.22 -6.95
N LYS A 92 -4.91 5.69 -7.99
CA LYS A 92 -5.09 7.12 -8.24
C LYS A 92 -5.76 7.84 -7.07
N LEU A 93 -6.80 7.26 -6.48
CA LEU A 93 -7.48 7.84 -5.32
C LEU A 93 -6.55 7.94 -4.11
N LEU A 94 -5.77 6.89 -3.84
CA LEU A 94 -4.81 6.86 -2.73
C LEU A 94 -3.67 7.86 -2.94
N ILE A 95 -3.15 7.98 -4.17
CA ILE A 95 -2.11 8.95 -4.55
C ILE A 95 -2.63 10.38 -4.42
N GLN A 96 -3.85 10.66 -4.87
CA GLN A 96 -4.48 11.99 -4.74
C GLN A 96 -4.64 12.43 -3.28
N LYS A 97 -4.79 11.48 -2.35
CA LYS A 97 -4.84 11.74 -0.92
C LYS A 97 -3.46 11.77 -0.24
N GLY A 98 -2.38 11.54 -0.99
CA GLY A 98 -1.02 11.47 -0.46
C GLY A 98 -0.73 10.21 0.37
N ILE A 99 -1.68 9.28 0.49
CA ILE A 99 -1.57 8.08 1.34
C ILE A 99 -0.50 7.12 0.78
N ILE A 100 -0.40 7.02 -0.55
CA ILE A 100 0.64 6.23 -1.20
C ILE A 100 1.39 7.04 -2.25
N LYS A 101 2.64 6.67 -2.49
CA LYS A 101 3.43 7.11 -3.64
C LYS A 101 3.86 5.89 -4.44
N LYS A 102 3.93 6.05 -5.77
CA LYS A 102 4.25 4.98 -6.70
C LYS A 102 5.33 5.42 -7.68
N ARG A 103 6.33 4.58 -7.91
CA ARG A 103 7.28 4.72 -9.02
C ARG A 103 7.37 3.43 -9.83
N ASP A 104 7.40 3.59 -11.15
CA ASP A 104 7.58 2.47 -12.07
C ASP A 104 9.07 2.36 -12.44
N CYS A 105 9.71 1.22 -12.17
CA CYS A 105 11.13 1.01 -12.48
C CYS A 105 11.41 -0.39 -13.09
N GLY A 106 12.35 -0.45 -14.04
CA GLY A 106 12.99 -1.67 -14.54
C GLY A 106 12.24 -2.45 -15.65
N MET A 107 12.85 -3.57 -16.07
CA MET A 107 12.29 -4.60 -16.96
C MET A 107 12.50 -5.99 -16.31
N PRO A 108 11.45 -6.80 -16.05
CA PRO A 108 10.03 -6.50 -16.20
C PRO A 108 9.58 -5.38 -15.25
N LYS A 109 8.51 -4.67 -15.64
CA LYS A 109 8.04 -3.46 -14.96
C LYS A 109 7.64 -3.77 -13.50
N ARG A 110 8.39 -3.23 -12.54
CA ARG A 110 8.08 -3.32 -11.11
C ARG A 110 7.53 -1.98 -10.63
N ASN A 111 6.40 -2.03 -9.93
CA ASN A 111 5.87 -0.85 -9.26
C ASN A 111 6.44 -0.84 -7.84
N TYR A 112 7.11 0.25 -7.49
CA TYR A 112 7.62 0.51 -6.15
C TYR A 112 6.61 1.40 -5.43
N TYR A 113 6.20 0.99 -4.25
CA TYR A 113 5.24 1.70 -3.41
C TYR A 113 5.91 2.18 -2.13
N TYR A 114 5.50 3.38 -1.73
CA TYR A 114 5.73 3.94 -0.41
C TYR A 114 4.37 4.30 0.19
N ILE A 115 4.17 4.04 1.48
CA ILE A 115 2.96 4.41 2.21
C ILE A 115 3.36 5.50 3.20
N ASP A 116 2.71 6.65 3.09
CA ASP A 116 2.86 7.76 4.02
C ASP A 116 1.95 7.53 5.22
N GLU A 117 2.54 7.00 6.31
CA GLU A 117 1.81 6.70 7.54
C GLU A 117 1.21 7.95 8.18
N GLN A 118 1.87 9.10 8.08
CA GLN A 118 1.37 10.35 8.66
C GLN A 118 0.15 10.85 7.87
N ALA A 119 0.20 10.80 6.55
CA ALA A 119 -0.95 11.12 5.71
C ALA A 119 -2.12 10.15 5.95
N LEU A 120 -1.84 8.85 6.11
CA LEU A 120 -2.85 7.85 6.44
C LEU A 120 -3.49 8.08 7.81
N GLU A 121 -2.69 8.34 8.85
CA GLU A 121 -3.20 8.65 10.19
C GLU A 121 -4.04 9.92 10.21
N THR A 122 -3.56 10.97 9.55
CA THR A 122 -4.30 12.24 9.41
C THR A 122 -5.62 12.00 8.70
N PHE A 123 -5.60 11.28 7.58
CA PHE A 123 -6.80 10.90 6.86
C PHE A 123 -7.77 10.17 7.80
N LEU A 124 -7.33 9.14 8.53
CA LEU A 124 -8.20 8.38 9.43
C LEU A 124 -8.79 9.23 10.58
N ARG A 125 -8.03 10.18 11.13
CA ARG A 125 -8.48 11.02 12.26
C ARG A 125 -9.57 12.00 11.88
N GLU A 126 -9.54 12.56 10.66
CA GLU A 126 -10.58 13.47 10.14
C GLU A 126 -11.99 12.85 10.13
N GLU A 127 -12.12 11.52 10.24
CA GLU A 127 -13.43 10.86 10.34
C GLU A 127 -14.01 10.91 11.76
N THR A 128 -13.17 11.03 12.79
CA THR A 128 -13.59 10.94 14.20
C THR A 128 -14.22 12.22 14.74
N GLU A 129 -14.20 13.31 13.97
CA GLU A 129 -14.69 14.64 14.37
C GLU A 129 -16.07 14.97 13.77
N VAL A 130 -16.79 13.97 13.23
CA VAL A 130 -18.14 14.11 12.67
C VAL A 130 -19.17 13.30 13.47
#